data_AF-A0AAV2H085-F1
#
_entry.id   AF-A0AAV2H085-F1
#
_cell.length_a   1.000
_cell.length_b   1.000
_cell.length_c   1.000
_cell.angle_alpha   90.00
_cell.angle_beta   90.00
_cell.angle_gamma   90.00
#
_symmetry.space_group_name_H-M   'P 1'
#
loop_
_entity.id
_entity.type
_entity.pdbx_description
1 polymer ?
#
loop_
_entity_poly.entity_id
_entity_poly.type
_entity_poly.pdbx_seq_one_letter_code
_entity_poly.pdbx_strand_id
1 'polypeptide(L)'
;ARIVRLLKTQRRLVGFQMRQAMLDFNTGMGVLDAVAVSSGVTMLRLGLEDFFGDDIVLNVPSMPERFTRCIMNFPHLNDLTINYEYLTDNLLNWLTQMGKERTVHLNVVSWLTNIPVPIVTRHAWSNMARFSDVRVYLILQNIRSIREVTDAILLPEIPMHRLDLVGIAALGTENVQDMIAMLHHVG
;
A
#
# COMPACT_ATOMS: atom_id res chain seq x y z
N ALA A 1 19.12 -14.16 -7.14
CA ALA A 1 19.44 -14.27 -5.70
C ALA A 1 19.12 -15.68 -5.16
N ARG A 2 19.78 -16.14 -4.07
CA ARG A 2 19.50 -17.45 -3.43
C ARG A 2 18.03 -17.59 -3.00
N ILE A 3 17.43 -16.52 -2.52
CA ILE A 3 16.01 -16.46 -2.13
C ILE A 3 15.05 -16.76 -3.29
N VAL A 4 15.34 -16.28 -4.50
CA VAL A 4 14.52 -16.57 -5.70
C VAL A 4 14.47 -18.07 -6.00
N ARG A 5 15.60 -18.78 -5.83
CA ARG A 5 15.64 -20.24 -6.03
C ARG A 5 14.79 -20.96 -5.00
N LEU A 6 14.84 -20.52 -3.74
CA LEU A 6 14.02 -21.07 -2.66
C LEU A 6 12.53 -20.84 -2.91
N LEU A 7 12.12 -19.63 -3.31
CA LEU A 7 10.72 -19.31 -3.57
C LEU A 7 10.16 -20.14 -4.73
N LYS A 8 11.00 -20.45 -5.73
CA LYS A 8 10.63 -21.33 -6.86
C LYS A 8 10.34 -22.78 -6.47
N THR A 9 10.76 -23.25 -5.29
CA THR A 9 10.43 -24.60 -4.82
C THR A 9 9.07 -24.66 -4.11
N GLN A 10 8.51 -23.52 -3.73
CA GLN A 10 7.25 -23.45 -2.99
C GLN A 10 6.09 -23.18 -3.95
N ARG A 11 5.10 -24.08 -3.97
CA ARG A 11 3.96 -24.04 -4.91
C ARG A 11 2.59 -23.81 -4.29
N ARG A 12 2.55 -23.68 -2.97
CA ARG A 12 1.32 -23.62 -2.18
C ARG A 12 1.39 -22.54 -1.10
N LEU A 13 2.22 -21.51 -1.30
CA LEU A 13 2.27 -20.42 -0.34
C LEU A 13 0.95 -19.65 -0.37
N VAL A 14 0.39 -19.48 0.81
CA VAL A 14 -0.86 -18.73 1.04
C VAL A 14 -0.55 -17.31 1.52
N GLY A 15 0.64 -17.09 2.09
CA GLY A 15 1.11 -15.77 2.50
C GLY A 15 2.59 -15.60 2.21
N PHE A 16 2.97 -14.39 1.84
CA PHE A 16 4.36 -13.96 1.69
C PHE A 16 4.54 -12.59 2.34
N GLN A 17 5.53 -12.49 3.23
CA GLN A 17 5.84 -11.29 3.99
C GLN A 17 7.33 -11.02 3.84
N MET A 18 7.67 -9.81 3.41
CA MET A 18 9.05 -9.37 3.26
C MET A 18 9.13 -7.89 3.57
N ARG A 19 8.67 -7.53 4.78
CA ARG A 19 8.63 -6.15 5.25
C ARG A 19 10.04 -5.66 5.58
N GLN A 20 10.29 -4.36 5.39
CA GLN A 20 11.57 -3.70 5.70
C GLN A 20 12.78 -4.36 5.02
N ALA A 21 12.55 -4.95 3.84
CA ALA A 21 13.58 -5.65 3.11
C ALA A 21 14.53 -4.70 2.37
N MET A 22 14.08 -3.47 2.07
CA MET A 22 14.90 -2.40 1.48
C MET A 22 15.64 -2.85 0.21
N LEU A 23 14.98 -3.64 -0.64
CA LEU A 23 15.60 -4.19 -1.84
C LEU A 23 15.74 -3.13 -2.93
N ASP A 24 16.79 -3.23 -3.75
CA ASP A 24 16.80 -2.52 -5.01
C ASP A 24 15.66 -3.00 -5.92
N PHE A 25 15.23 -2.14 -6.84
CA PHE A 25 14.08 -2.40 -7.69
C PHE A 25 14.17 -3.72 -8.49
N ASN A 26 15.34 -4.02 -9.08
CA ASN A 26 15.48 -5.22 -9.91
C ASN A 26 15.44 -6.49 -9.06
N THR A 27 16.10 -6.48 -7.91
CA THR A 27 16.07 -7.60 -6.96
C THR A 27 14.66 -7.81 -6.40
N GLY A 28 13.98 -6.74 -5.96
CA GLY A 28 12.63 -6.81 -5.43
C GLY A 28 11.62 -7.34 -6.45
N MET A 29 11.66 -6.83 -7.70
CA MET A 29 10.79 -7.33 -8.77
C MET A 29 11.09 -8.80 -9.11
N GLY A 30 12.36 -9.22 -9.10
CA GLY A 30 12.73 -10.61 -9.32
C GLY A 30 12.25 -11.55 -8.22
N VAL A 31 12.13 -11.06 -6.98
CA VAL A 31 11.52 -11.79 -5.87
C VAL A 31 10.02 -11.92 -6.08
N LEU A 32 9.31 -10.83 -6.35
CA LEU A 32 7.86 -10.85 -6.56
C LEU A 32 7.45 -11.72 -7.75
N ASP A 33 8.19 -11.64 -8.87
CA ASP A 33 7.96 -12.49 -10.03
C ASP A 33 8.13 -13.97 -9.70
N ALA A 34 9.16 -14.33 -8.92
CA ALA A 34 9.35 -15.70 -8.48
C ALA A 34 8.20 -16.23 -7.61
N VAL A 35 7.65 -15.38 -6.72
CA VAL A 35 6.48 -15.72 -5.89
C VAL A 35 5.24 -15.85 -6.76
N ALA A 36 5.01 -14.91 -7.68
CA ALA A 36 3.86 -14.92 -8.60
C ALA A 36 3.85 -16.18 -9.47
N VAL A 37 4.98 -16.52 -10.10
CA VAL A 37 5.10 -17.70 -10.96
C VAL A 37 4.88 -18.99 -10.18
N SER A 38 5.37 -19.07 -8.94
CA SER A 38 5.41 -20.35 -8.21
C SER A 38 4.18 -20.58 -7.35
N SER A 39 3.65 -19.52 -6.73
CA SER A 39 2.56 -19.58 -5.75
C SER A 39 1.48 -18.50 -5.98
N GLY A 40 1.44 -17.82 -7.13
CA GLY A 40 0.53 -16.71 -7.38
C GLY A 40 -0.94 -17.07 -7.19
N VAL A 41 -1.35 -18.24 -7.68
CA VAL A 41 -2.74 -18.75 -7.58
C VAL A 41 -3.12 -19.13 -6.15
N THR A 42 -2.19 -19.49 -5.28
CA THR A 42 -2.51 -19.85 -3.89
C THR A 42 -2.39 -18.68 -2.93
N MET A 43 -1.81 -17.56 -3.38
CA MET A 43 -1.50 -16.42 -2.54
C MET A 43 -2.76 -15.67 -2.13
N LEU A 44 -2.93 -15.52 -0.83
CA LEU A 44 -4.00 -14.72 -0.22
C LEU A 44 -3.44 -13.44 0.42
N ARG A 45 -2.21 -13.48 0.93
CA ARG A 45 -1.65 -12.38 1.74
C ARG A 45 -0.27 -11.95 1.28
N LEU A 46 -0.10 -10.66 1.03
CA LEU A 46 1.19 -10.04 0.73
C LEU A 46 1.48 -8.92 1.72
N GLY A 47 2.67 -8.93 2.32
CA GLY A 47 3.15 -7.82 3.13
C GLY A 47 4.50 -7.34 2.69
N LEU A 48 4.48 -6.14 2.11
CA LEU A 48 5.55 -5.52 1.34
C LEU A 48 5.76 -4.06 1.78
N GLU A 49 5.43 -3.74 3.03
CA GLU A 49 5.86 -2.51 3.71
C GLU A 49 7.38 -2.40 3.64
N ASP A 50 7.91 -1.28 3.16
CA ASP A 50 9.34 -1.00 3.07
C ASP A 50 10.08 -2.12 2.28
N PHE A 51 9.42 -2.65 1.25
CA PHE A 51 9.97 -3.76 0.44
C PHE A 51 11.09 -3.30 -0.48
N PHE A 52 10.91 -2.15 -1.13
CA PHE A 52 11.96 -1.48 -1.88
C PHE A 52 12.65 -0.43 -1.02
N GLY A 53 13.93 -0.17 -1.25
CA GLY A 53 14.70 0.85 -0.53
C GLY A 53 14.19 2.28 -0.76
N ASP A 54 14.69 3.21 0.04
CA ASP A 54 14.31 4.62 0.01
C ASP A 54 14.48 5.26 -1.38
N ASP A 55 13.66 6.28 -1.66
CA ASP A 55 13.67 7.06 -2.90
C ASP A 55 13.49 6.24 -4.19
N ILE A 56 13.02 4.99 -4.10
CA ILE A 56 12.89 4.14 -5.29
C ILE A 56 11.91 4.71 -6.31
N VAL A 57 10.84 5.38 -5.88
CA VAL A 57 9.86 6.03 -6.76
C VAL A 57 10.50 7.19 -7.51
N LEU A 58 11.34 7.97 -6.83
CA LEU A 58 12.10 9.07 -7.43
C LEU A 58 13.12 8.55 -8.44
N ASN A 59 13.84 7.48 -8.09
CA ASN A 59 14.90 6.90 -8.91
C ASN A 59 14.36 6.05 -10.07
N VAL A 60 13.16 5.50 -9.92
CA VAL A 60 12.50 4.63 -10.90
C VAL A 60 11.04 5.07 -11.07
N PRO A 61 10.75 6.10 -11.88
CA PRO A 61 9.38 6.63 -12.03
C PRO A 61 8.35 5.62 -12.54
N SER A 62 8.81 4.60 -13.27
CA SER A 62 7.95 3.50 -13.75
C SER A 62 7.66 2.42 -12.71
N MET A 63 8.26 2.50 -11.52
CA MET A 63 8.17 1.47 -10.48
C MET A 63 6.71 1.20 -10.08
N PRO A 64 5.88 2.20 -9.73
CA PRO A 64 4.51 1.92 -9.27
C PRO A 64 3.69 1.12 -10.29
N GLU A 65 3.73 1.47 -11.58
CA GLU A 65 3.01 0.73 -12.62
C GLU A 65 3.59 -0.67 -12.89
N ARG A 66 4.90 -0.86 -12.73
CA ARG A 66 5.53 -2.18 -12.83
C ARG A 66 5.18 -3.06 -11.64
N PHE A 67 5.16 -2.48 -10.44
CA PHE A 67 4.74 -3.12 -9.21
C PHE A 67 3.27 -3.56 -9.31
N THR A 68 2.37 -2.65 -9.70
CA THR A 68 0.95 -2.93 -9.91
C THR A 68 0.73 -4.13 -10.83
N ARG A 69 1.39 -4.15 -12.01
CA ARG A 69 1.29 -5.29 -12.93
C ARG A 69 1.77 -6.61 -12.31
N CYS A 70 2.75 -6.57 -11.41
CA CYS A 70 3.20 -7.77 -10.71
C CYS A 70 2.16 -8.24 -9.68
N ILE A 71 1.60 -7.31 -8.89
CA ILE A 71 0.57 -7.60 -7.89
C ILE A 71 -0.71 -8.19 -8.51
N MET A 72 -1.06 -7.79 -9.73
CA MET A 72 -2.21 -8.36 -10.45
C MET A 72 -2.09 -9.87 -10.75
N ASN A 73 -0.90 -10.48 -10.59
CA ASN A 73 -0.69 -11.93 -10.75
C ASN A 73 -1.09 -12.75 -9.51
N PHE A 74 -1.68 -12.12 -8.50
CA PHE A 74 -2.19 -12.79 -7.29
C PHE A 74 -3.73 -12.73 -7.27
N PRO A 75 -4.43 -13.54 -8.09
CA PRO A 75 -5.87 -13.40 -8.34
C PRO A 75 -6.76 -13.74 -7.15
N HIS A 76 -6.20 -14.29 -6.06
CA HIS A 76 -6.92 -14.65 -4.85
C HIS A 76 -6.54 -13.77 -3.65
N LEU A 77 -5.80 -12.68 -3.88
CA LEU A 77 -5.37 -11.77 -2.83
C LEU A 77 -6.57 -11.20 -2.07
N ASN A 78 -6.47 -11.22 -0.74
CA ASN A 78 -7.43 -10.63 0.18
C ASN A 78 -6.76 -9.77 1.27
N ASP A 79 -5.43 -9.78 1.37
CA ASP A 79 -4.67 -8.92 2.27
C ASP A 79 -3.42 -8.41 1.57
N LEU A 80 -3.31 -7.09 1.43
CA LEU A 80 -2.16 -6.41 0.84
C LEU A 80 -1.67 -5.33 1.80
N THR A 81 -0.43 -5.45 2.26
CA THR A 81 0.27 -4.38 2.99
C THR A 81 1.36 -3.77 2.11
N ILE A 82 1.30 -2.47 1.85
CA ILE A 82 2.24 -1.73 0.98
C ILE A 82 2.43 -0.29 1.45
N ASN A 83 3.49 0.36 0.97
CA ASN A 83 3.66 1.79 1.14
C ASN A 83 2.67 2.56 0.25
N TYR A 84 2.22 3.72 0.72
CA TYR A 84 1.31 4.62 -0.01
C TYR A 84 1.88 4.99 -1.39
N GLU A 85 3.19 5.21 -1.47
CA GLU A 85 3.91 5.56 -2.70
C GLU A 85 3.87 4.48 -3.80
N TYR A 86 3.44 3.25 -3.48
CA TYR A 86 3.27 2.17 -4.45
C TYR A 86 1.86 2.13 -5.07
N LEU A 87 0.92 2.90 -4.53
CA LEU A 87 -0.46 2.91 -4.99
C LEU A 87 -0.56 3.55 -6.38
N THR A 88 -1.45 2.99 -7.21
CA THR A 88 -1.84 3.58 -8.49
C THR A 88 -3.35 3.40 -8.70
N ASP A 89 -3.96 4.23 -9.53
CA ASP A 89 -5.37 4.08 -9.94
C ASP A 89 -5.64 2.67 -10.49
N ASN A 90 -4.68 2.11 -11.25
CA ASN A 90 -4.78 0.76 -11.80
C ASN A 90 -4.85 -0.30 -10.69
N LEU A 91 -4.05 -0.15 -9.63
CA LEU A 91 -4.09 -1.07 -8.50
C LEU A 91 -5.43 -0.98 -7.77
N LEU A 92 -5.94 0.22 -7.51
CA LEU A 92 -7.25 0.38 -6.86
C LEU A 92 -8.39 -0.15 -7.72
N ASN A 93 -8.37 0.10 -9.03
CA ASN A 93 -9.38 -0.43 -9.94
C ASN A 93 -9.36 -1.97 -9.99
N TRP A 94 -8.17 -2.58 -9.92
CA TRP A 94 -8.04 -4.04 -9.84
C TRP A 94 -8.57 -4.57 -8.49
N LEU A 95 -8.18 -3.96 -7.37
CA LEU A 95 -8.70 -4.30 -6.03
C LEU A 95 -10.22 -4.14 -5.96
N THR A 96 -10.78 -3.13 -6.64
CA THR A 96 -12.22 -2.93 -6.76
C THR A 96 -12.90 -4.12 -7.43
N GLN A 97 -12.31 -4.70 -8.49
CA GLN A 97 -12.88 -5.91 -9.11
C GLN A 97 -12.83 -7.11 -8.16
N MET A 98 -11.73 -7.30 -7.44
CA MET A 98 -11.61 -8.37 -6.45
C MET A 98 -12.61 -8.19 -5.29
N GLY A 99 -12.77 -6.95 -4.86
CA GLY A 99 -13.67 -6.57 -3.77
C GLY A 99 -15.15 -6.72 -4.08
N LYS A 100 -15.54 -6.96 -5.34
CA LYS A 100 -16.93 -7.30 -5.71
C LYS A 100 -17.32 -8.71 -5.29
N GLU A 101 -16.34 -9.62 -5.22
CA GLU A 101 -16.57 -11.04 -4.96
C GLU A 101 -16.23 -11.44 -3.52
N ARG A 102 -15.35 -10.68 -2.85
CA ARG A 102 -14.87 -10.97 -1.48
C ARG A 102 -14.38 -9.71 -0.78
N THR A 103 -14.31 -9.75 0.55
CA THR A 103 -13.62 -8.71 1.32
C THR A 103 -12.13 -8.69 1.00
N VAL A 104 -11.57 -7.51 0.77
CA VAL A 104 -10.13 -7.30 0.58
C VAL A 104 -9.64 -6.27 1.60
N HIS A 105 -8.56 -6.59 2.30
CA HIS A 105 -7.90 -5.69 3.23
C HIS A 105 -6.69 -5.04 2.55
N LEU A 106 -6.72 -3.72 2.45
CA LEU A 106 -5.61 -2.91 1.96
C LEU A 106 -5.00 -2.15 3.14
N ASN A 107 -3.83 -2.58 3.59
CA ASN A 107 -3.05 -1.92 4.62
C ASN A 107 -2.04 -0.98 3.94
N VAL A 108 -2.19 0.32 4.16
CA VAL A 108 -1.35 1.35 3.52
C VAL A 108 -0.48 2.01 4.57
N VAL A 109 0.84 1.96 4.37
CA VAL A 109 1.82 2.57 5.25
C VAL A 109 2.36 3.84 4.60
N SER A 110 2.38 4.97 5.32
CA SER A 110 2.95 6.21 4.80
C SER A 110 3.97 6.79 5.78
N TRP A 111 5.16 7.06 5.24
CA TRP A 111 6.22 7.83 5.88
C TRP A 111 6.15 9.26 5.32
N LEU A 112 5.77 10.23 6.15
CA LEU A 112 5.57 11.61 5.71
C LEU A 112 6.87 12.41 5.74
N THR A 113 7.85 11.98 4.95
CA THR A 113 9.18 12.61 4.90
C THR A 113 9.35 13.57 3.74
N ASN A 114 8.70 13.35 2.59
CA ASN A 114 8.58 14.27 1.44
C ASN A 114 7.58 13.66 0.45
N ILE A 115 6.50 14.35 0.05
CA ILE A 115 5.58 13.79 -0.96
C ILE A 115 6.09 14.12 -2.36
N PRO A 116 6.45 13.09 -3.16
CA PRO A 116 6.07 13.12 -4.57
C PRO A 116 5.43 11.78 -5.00
N VAL A 117 4.13 11.87 -5.34
CA VAL A 117 3.28 11.13 -6.33
C VAL A 117 3.74 9.70 -6.73
N PRO A 118 2.86 8.67 -6.74
CA PRO A 118 1.52 8.74 -7.35
C PRO A 118 0.39 9.13 -6.39
N ILE A 119 -0.28 10.23 -6.68
CA ILE A 119 -1.52 10.62 -6.05
C ILE A 119 -2.59 9.84 -6.80
N VAL A 120 -3.09 8.79 -6.15
CA VAL A 120 -4.27 8.09 -6.63
C VAL A 120 -5.42 9.08 -6.70
N THR A 121 -6.15 9.08 -7.81
CA THR A 121 -7.24 10.05 -7.99
C THR A 121 -8.36 9.81 -6.99
N ARG A 122 -9.01 10.90 -6.55
CA ARG A 122 -10.26 10.83 -5.76
C ARG A 122 -11.33 9.97 -6.43
N HIS A 123 -11.33 9.94 -7.76
CA HIS A 123 -12.24 9.11 -8.55
C HIS A 123 -11.98 7.62 -8.34
N ALA A 124 -10.73 7.17 -8.36
CA ALA A 124 -10.39 5.76 -8.12
C ALA A 124 -10.78 5.32 -6.69
N TRP A 125 -10.53 6.16 -5.69
CA TRP A 125 -10.99 5.92 -4.31
C TRP A 125 -12.51 5.83 -4.21
N SER A 126 -13.22 6.82 -4.76
CA SER A 126 -14.69 6.84 -4.81
C SER A 126 -15.27 5.59 -5.48
N ASN A 127 -14.66 5.17 -6.59
CA ASN A 127 -15.08 3.99 -7.34
C ASN A 127 -14.94 2.73 -6.48
N MET A 128 -13.80 2.57 -5.81
CA MET A 128 -13.56 1.44 -4.90
C MET A 128 -14.55 1.43 -3.73
N ALA A 129 -14.74 2.57 -3.06
CA ALA A 129 -15.67 2.71 -1.94
C ALA A 129 -17.11 2.38 -2.30
N ARG A 130 -17.54 2.72 -3.53
CA ARG A 130 -18.92 2.53 -3.98
C ARG A 130 -19.23 1.11 -4.47
N PHE A 131 -18.27 0.43 -5.08
CA PHE A 131 -18.53 -0.79 -5.85
C PHE A 131 -17.82 -2.04 -5.33
N SER A 132 -17.21 -1.98 -4.15
CA SER A 132 -16.44 -3.12 -3.61
C SER A 132 -16.38 -3.14 -2.09
N ASP A 133 -16.17 -4.33 -1.50
CA ASP A 133 -15.87 -4.52 -0.06
C ASP A 133 -14.34 -4.50 0.17
N VAL A 134 -13.69 -3.42 -0.28
CA VAL A 134 -12.28 -3.16 0.05
C VAL A 134 -12.22 -2.31 1.30
N ARG A 135 -11.52 -2.80 2.32
CA ARG A 135 -11.34 -2.12 3.60
C ARG A 135 -9.93 -1.58 3.69
N VAL A 136 -9.81 -0.27 3.85
CA VAL A 136 -8.52 0.39 3.95
C VAL A 136 -8.14 0.58 5.42
N TYR A 137 -6.94 0.13 5.77
CA TYR A 137 -6.31 0.32 7.06
C TYR A 137 -5.09 1.22 6.83
N LEU A 138 -5.17 2.46 7.27
CA LEU A 138 -4.13 3.45 7.03
C LEU A 138 -3.22 3.58 8.26
N ILE A 139 -1.92 3.43 8.04
CA ILE A 139 -0.88 3.54 9.06
C ILE A 139 -0.02 4.75 8.70
N LEU A 140 -0.18 5.84 9.46
CA LEU A 140 0.61 7.06 9.29
C LEU A 140 1.75 7.07 10.29
N GLN A 141 2.98 7.18 9.77
CA GLN A 141 4.18 7.17 10.59
C GLN A 141 4.93 8.50 10.46
N ASN A 142 5.40 9.02 11.59
CA ASN A 142 6.25 10.22 11.66
C ASN A 142 5.67 11.45 10.95
N ILE A 143 4.39 11.75 11.23
CA ILE A 143 3.68 12.90 10.66
C ILE A 143 4.39 14.20 11.03
N ARG A 144 4.86 14.95 10.02
CA ARG A 144 5.49 16.27 10.21
C ARG A 144 4.57 17.45 9.85
N SER A 145 3.55 17.23 9.02
CA SER A 145 2.63 18.26 8.51
C SER A 145 1.22 17.70 8.38
N ILE A 146 0.32 18.09 9.29
CA ILE A 146 -1.08 17.61 9.30
C ILE A 146 -1.81 18.03 8.02
N ARG A 147 -1.56 19.26 7.55
CA ARG A 147 -2.18 19.78 6.33
C ARG A 147 -1.86 18.91 5.11
N GLU A 148 -0.61 18.51 4.94
CA GLU A 148 -0.20 17.64 3.82
C GLU A 148 -0.87 16.26 3.89
N VAL A 149 -1.00 15.71 5.10
CA VAL A 149 -1.72 14.46 5.30
C VAL A 149 -3.18 14.60 4.87
N THR A 150 -3.86 15.63 5.34
CA THR A 150 -5.28 15.87 5.04
C THR A 150 -5.51 16.07 3.54
N ASP A 151 -4.67 16.87 2.89
CA ASP A 151 -4.87 17.23 1.48
C ASP A 151 -4.50 16.10 0.51
N ALA A 152 -3.55 15.22 0.86
CA ALA A 152 -3.02 14.20 -0.05
C ALA A 152 -3.37 12.75 0.32
N ILE A 153 -3.46 12.42 1.61
CA ILE A 153 -3.56 11.03 2.09
C ILE A 153 -4.91 10.73 2.74
N LEU A 154 -5.41 11.57 3.63
CA LEU A 154 -6.69 11.38 4.34
C LEU A 154 -7.86 11.91 3.50
N LEU A 155 -7.98 11.41 2.28
CA LEU A 155 -9.08 11.79 1.39
C LEU A 155 -10.40 11.16 1.90
N PRO A 156 -11.51 11.92 1.96
CA PRO A 156 -12.80 11.41 2.45
C PRO A 156 -13.40 10.31 1.56
N GLU A 157 -12.92 10.19 0.32
CA GLU A 157 -13.34 9.14 -0.60
C GLU A 157 -12.74 7.76 -0.29
N ILE A 158 -11.75 7.68 0.61
CA ILE A 158 -11.11 6.41 0.98
C ILE A 158 -12.09 5.60 1.86
N PRO A 159 -12.37 4.32 1.54
CA PRO A 159 -13.19 3.45 2.39
C PRO A 159 -12.39 2.98 3.62
N MET A 160 -11.99 3.94 4.46
CA MET A 160 -11.14 3.72 5.61
C MET A 160 -11.94 3.09 6.75
N HIS A 161 -11.43 1.99 7.27
CA HIS A 161 -12.01 1.26 8.39
C HIS A 161 -11.17 1.39 9.66
N ARG A 162 -9.91 1.79 9.52
CA ARG A 162 -8.99 2.00 10.64
C ARG A 162 -7.93 3.02 10.25
N LEU A 163 -7.61 3.89 11.20
CA LEU A 163 -6.50 4.81 11.14
C LEU A 163 -5.58 4.54 12.35
N ASP A 164 -4.35 4.13 12.08
CA ASP A 164 -3.30 4.01 13.07
C ASP A 164 -2.32 5.18 12.89
N LEU A 165 -2.06 5.91 13.97
CA LEU A 165 -1.14 7.02 14.00
C LEU A 165 0.05 6.64 14.88
N VAL A 166 1.23 6.48 14.28
CA VAL A 166 2.45 6.00 14.94
C VAL A 166 3.49 7.12 14.96
N GLY A 167 4.11 7.35 16.12
CA GLY A 167 5.16 8.37 16.24
C GLY A 167 4.63 9.82 16.29
N ILE A 168 3.38 10.04 16.72
CA ILE A 168 2.74 11.37 16.86
C ILE A 168 3.48 12.30 17.84
N ALA A 169 4.36 11.78 18.70
CA ALA A 169 5.09 12.58 19.68
C ALA A 169 5.85 13.78 19.07
N ALA A 170 6.17 13.73 17.77
CA ALA A 170 6.80 14.83 17.04
C ALA A 170 5.89 16.05 16.77
N LEU A 171 4.56 15.91 16.88
CA LEU A 171 3.63 17.01 16.56
C LEU A 171 3.57 18.10 17.64
N GLY A 172 4.14 17.92 18.83
CA GLY A 172 4.16 18.94 19.89
C GLY A 172 2.76 19.34 20.38
N THR A 173 2.69 20.06 21.50
CA THR A 173 1.41 20.51 22.10
C THR A 173 0.71 21.63 21.32
N GLU A 174 1.39 22.26 20.38
CA GLU A 174 0.86 23.38 19.60
C GLU A 174 -0.08 22.93 18.45
N ASN A 175 -0.03 21.64 18.06
CA ASN A 175 -0.78 21.10 16.93
C ASN A 175 -2.06 20.33 17.34
N VAL A 176 -2.53 20.47 18.58
CA VAL A 176 -3.74 19.77 19.07
C VAL A 176 -4.98 20.20 18.29
N GLN A 177 -5.09 21.48 17.92
CA GLN A 177 -6.21 21.99 17.11
C GLN A 177 -6.19 21.40 15.68
N ASP A 178 -5.00 21.26 15.09
CA ASP A 178 -4.84 20.65 13.78
C ASP A 178 -5.16 19.15 13.81
N MET A 179 -4.79 18.45 14.90
CA MET A 179 -5.20 17.05 15.10
C MET A 179 -6.71 16.91 15.23
N ILE A 180 -7.37 17.82 15.98
CA ILE A 180 -8.84 17.85 16.08
C ILE A 180 -9.47 18.09 14.71
N ALA A 181 -8.94 19.05 13.93
CA ALA A 181 -9.41 19.32 12.58
C ALA A 181 -9.23 18.10 11.64
N MET A 182 -8.09 17.40 11.74
CA MET A 182 -7.83 16.17 10.98
C MET A 182 -8.82 15.06 11.34
N LEU A 183 -9.13 14.86 12.62
CA LEU A 183 -10.11 13.87 13.05
C LEU A 183 -11.54 14.22 12.59
N HIS A 184 -11.89 15.50 12.60
CA HIS A 184 -13.16 15.97 12.02
C HIS A 184 -13.24 15.84 10.50
N HIS A 185 -12.10 15.78 9.80
CA HIS A 185 -12.08 15.54 8.36
C HIS A 185 -12.37 14.07 7.99
N VAL A 186 -12.09 13.15 8.93
CA VAL A 186 -12.19 11.70 8.74
C VAL A 186 -13.55 11.13 9.15
N GLY A 187 -14.28 11.79 10.07
CA GLY A 187 -15.58 11.35 10.59
C GLY A 187 -16.77 12.08 9.97
#